data_AF-A0A536QQM6-F1
#
_entry.id   AF-A0A536QQM6-F1
#
_cell.length_a   1.000
_cell.length_b   1.000
_cell.length_c   1.000
_cell.angle_alpha   90.00
_cell.angle_beta   90.00
_cell.angle_gamma   90.00
#
_symmetry.space_group_name_H-M   'P 1'
#
loop_
_entity.id
_entity.type
_entity.pdbx_description
1 polymer ?
#
loop_
_entity_poly.entity_id
_entity_poly.type
_entity_poly.pdbx_seq_one_letter_code
_entity_poly.pdbx_strand_id
1 'polypeptide(L)'
;MSTPEERELSEFASRLARYRAVRVPPEFRSRLRASLIAAPVVLDSRRPSLFRWSRSFALRPIVASVLVLALLAMAGGGVAAASSLPGDPAFALKRAAEDVEVALAWDDISRLDTVVMQSGRRLVDLETLAARRSSAVAVATDEYLAAASRFETAVTRVAALAASAARDAALARAEAASADHLARLQALATRLPDAAQHGIQRAIEVQQAVHGKSADAPGRRGSPLAPTIAPARPSTGPATPSGRGGPPSGVPGRP
;
A
#
# COMPACT_ATOMS: atom_id res chain seq x y z
N MET A 1 -18.08 26.18 25.10
CA MET A 1 -18.29 27.31 24.17
C MET A 1 -17.63 26.93 22.86
N SER A 2 -18.41 26.56 21.84
CA SER A 2 -17.87 26.14 20.53
C SER A 2 -17.25 27.31 19.79
N THR A 3 -16.09 27.07 19.19
CA THR A 3 -15.31 28.06 18.43
C THR A 3 -16.11 28.51 17.19
N PRO A 4 -15.82 29.71 16.64
CA PRO A 4 -16.51 30.22 15.46
C PRO A 4 -16.43 29.25 14.26
N GLU A 5 -15.29 28.57 14.10
CA GLU A 5 -15.04 27.61 13.01
C GLU A 5 -15.92 26.35 13.09
N GLU A 6 -16.22 25.85 14.29
CA GLU A 6 -17.10 24.69 14.47
C GLU A 6 -18.54 24.99 14.02
N ARG A 7 -19.00 26.23 14.20
CA ARG A 7 -20.33 26.64 13.74
C ARG A 7 -20.42 26.68 12.22
N GLU A 8 -19.41 27.24 11.56
CA GLU A 8 -19.38 27.29 10.09
C GLU A 8 -19.32 25.90 9.45
N LEU A 9 -18.53 24.99 10.03
CA LEU A 9 -18.47 23.59 9.58
C LEU A 9 -19.81 22.87 9.76
N SER A 10 -20.50 23.10 10.87
CA SER A 10 -21.82 22.51 11.13
C SER A 10 -22.91 23.05 10.18
N GLU A 11 -22.84 24.34 9.84
CA GLU A 11 -23.77 24.96 8.91
C GLU A 11 -23.53 24.48 7.47
N PHE A 12 -22.26 24.33 7.09
CA PHE A 12 -21.88 23.76 5.81
C PHE A 12 -22.32 22.29 5.68
N ALA A 13 -22.10 21.48 6.72
CA ALA A 13 -22.54 20.09 6.76
C ALA A 13 -24.07 19.94 6.64
N SER A 14 -24.83 20.82 7.30
CA SER A 14 -26.29 20.82 7.25
C SER A 14 -26.86 21.36 5.93
N ARG A 15 -26.13 22.24 5.21
CA ARG A 15 -26.44 22.56 3.81
C ARG A 15 -26.19 21.36 2.89
N LEU A 16 -25.05 20.68 3.01
CA LEU A 16 -24.73 19.49 2.22
C LEU A 16 -25.73 18.34 2.43
N ALA A 17 -26.18 18.13 3.67
CA ALA A 17 -27.18 17.11 3.99
C ALA A 17 -28.52 17.33 3.25
N ARG A 18 -28.90 18.60 3.02
CA ARG A 18 -30.11 18.95 2.26
C ARG A 18 -30.01 18.61 0.77
N TYR A 19 -28.80 18.59 0.21
CA TYR A 19 -28.58 18.20 -1.20
C TYR A 19 -28.43 16.68 -1.41
N ARG A 20 -28.31 15.89 -0.34
CA ARG A 20 -28.09 14.42 -0.44
C ARG A 20 -29.36 13.63 -0.77
N ALA A 21 -30.52 14.27 -0.84
CA ALA A 21 -31.81 13.63 -1.11
C ALA A 21 -32.22 13.66 -2.60
N VAL A 22 -31.26 13.69 -3.54
CA VAL A 22 -31.57 13.53 -4.97
C VAL A 22 -32.01 12.09 -5.22
N ARG A 23 -33.33 11.85 -5.21
CA ARG A 23 -33.93 10.57 -5.59
C ARG A 23 -33.87 10.42 -7.11
N VAL A 24 -33.08 9.46 -7.59
CA VAL A 24 -32.98 9.14 -9.02
C VAL A 24 -34.27 8.44 -9.48
N PRO A 25 -34.93 8.91 -10.56
CA PRO A 25 -36.13 8.26 -11.09
C PRO A 25 -35.89 6.79 -11.47
N PRO A 26 -36.81 5.86 -11.17
CA PRO A 26 -36.64 4.43 -11.43
C PRO A 26 -36.46 4.12 -12.92
N GLU A 27 -37.06 4.91 -13.81
CA GLU A 27 -36.93 4.75 -15.26
C GLU A 27 -35.51 5.02 -15.78
N PHE A 28 -34.78 5.93 -15.13
CA PHE A 28 -33.39 6.18 -15.48
C PHE A 28 -32.53 4.95 -15.16
N ARG A 29 -32.81 4.27 -14.03
CA ARG A 29 -32.09 3.06 -13.62
C ARG A 29 -32.36 1.90 -14.56
N SER A 30 -33.61 1.71 -15.01
CA SER A 30 -33.95 0.65 -15.95
C SER A 30 -33.32 0.89 -17.34
N ARG A 31 -33.31 2.14 -17.82
CA ARG A 31 -32.64 2.51 -19.08
C ARG A 31 -31.12 2.34 -19.01
N LEU A 32 -30.50 2.73 -17.90
CA LEU A 32 -29.06 2.54 -17.71
C LEU A 32 -28.71 1.05 -17.67
N ARG A 33 -29.50 0.24 -16.95
CA ARG A 33 -29.32 -1.21 -16.89
C ARG A 33 -29.48 -1.86 -18.28
N ALA A 34 -30.50 -1.47 -19.02
CA ALA A 34 -30.71 -1.94 -20.39
C ALA A 34 -29.54 -1.53 -21.30
N SER A 35 -29.05 -0.30 -21.17
CA SER A 35 -27.90 0.18 -21.95
C SER A 35 -26.58 -0.52 -21.60
N LEU A 36 -26.37 -0.89 -20.33
CA LEU A 36 -25.17 -1.62 -19.90
C LEU A 36 -25.20 -3.10 -20.32
N ILE A 37 -26.38 -3.71 -20.36
CA ILE A 37 -26.55 -5.10 -20.83
C ILE A 37 -26.47 -5.16 -22.37
N ALA A 38 -26.99 -4.14 -23.06
CA ALA A 38 -27.02 -4.09 -24.52
C ALA A 38 -25.71 -3.58 -25.15
N ALA A 39 -24.82 -2.96 -24.38
CA ALA A 39 -23.54 -2.50 -24.90
C ALA A 39 -22.58 -3.69 -25.07
N PRO A 40 -22.13 -4.01 -26.30
CA PRO A 40 -21.05 -4.96 -26.48
C PRO A 40 -19.79 -4.33 -25.85
N VAL A 41 -19.25 -4.96 -24.80
CA VAL A 41 -17.96 -4.57 -24.23
C VAL A 41 -16.87 -4.95 -25.23
N VAL A 42 -16.68 -4.10 -26.23
CA VAL A 42 -15.52 -4.16 -27.13
C VAL A 42 -14.42 -3.34 -26.47
N LEU A 43 -13.49 -4.02 -25.81
CA LEU A 43 -12.23 -3.44 -25.36
C LEU A 43 -11.33 -3.21 -26.57
N ASP A 44 -11.63 -2.17 -27.37
CA ASP A 44 -10.74 -1.77 -28.46
C ASP A 44 -9.47 -1.16 -27.85
N SER A 45 -8.38 -1.93 -27.89
CA SER A 45 -7.06 -1.52 -27.43
C SER A 45 -6.39 -0.65 -28.50
N ARG A 46 -7.01 0.47 -28.86
CA ARG A 46 -6.40 1.44 -29.77
C ARG A 46 -5.34 2.24 -29.03
N ARG A 47 -4.07 1.96 -29.36
CA ARG A 47 -2.94 2.84 -29.05
C ARG A 47 -3.19 4.23 -29.63
N PRO A 48 -3.21 5.32 -28.82
CA PRO A 48 -3.32 6.65 -29.39
C PRO A 48 -1.97 7.08 -29.98
N SER A 49 -2.04 7.47 -31.25
CA SER A 49 -0.99 8.09 -32.06
C SER A 49 -0.49 9.39 -31.39
N LEU A 50 0.81 9.46 -31.17
CA LEU A 50 1.53 10.58 -30.58
C LEU A 50 1.77 11.70 -31.61
N PHE A 51 0.73 12.34 -32.14
CA PHE A 51 0.93 13.62 -32.82
C PHE A 51 -0.39 14.38 -32.95
N ARG A 52 -0.41 15.63 -32.48
CA ARG A 52 -1.48 16.64 -32.60
C ARG A 52 -2.60 16.60 -31.55
N TRP A 53 -2.34 17.12 -30.34
CA TRP A 53 -3.39 17.88 -29.62
C TRP A 53 -2.83 18.79 -28.52
N SER A 54 -2.25 19.91 -28.93
CA SER A 54 -1.94 21.02 -28.02
C SER A 54 -3.20 21.85 -27.76
N ARG A 55 -3.39 22.19 -26.47
CA ARG A 55 -4.26 23.26 -25.91
C ARG A 55 -5.68 22.94 -25.38
N SER A 56 -6.23 21.73 -25.53
CA SER A 56 -7.55 21.38 -24.92
C SER A 56 -7.48 20.46 -23.69
N PHE A 57 -6.29 20.30 -23.10
CA PHE A 57 -6.02 19.27 -22.08
C PHE A 57 -6.05 19.73 -20.61
N ALA A 58 -6.18 21.03 -20.33
CA ALA A 58 -6.04 21.53 -18.96
C ALA A 58 -7.26 21.26 -18.05
N LEU A 59 -8.47 21.05 -18.61
CA LEU A 59 -9.71 20.91 -17.82
C LEU A 59 -10.34 19.51 -17.88
N ARG A 60 -9.88 18.65 -18.77
CA ARG A 60 -10.41 17.28 -18.94
C ARG A 60 -10.18 16.33 -17.75
N PRO A 61 -9.03 16.32 -17.04
CA PRO A 61 -8.84 15.37 -15.94
C PRO A 61 -9.72 15.72 -14.74
N ILE A 62 -10.05 17.00 -14.54
CA ILE A 62 -10.90 17.47 -13.44
C ILE A 62 -12.37 17.07 -13.67
N VAL A 63 -12.89 17.24 -14.90
CA VAL A 63 -14.28 16.86 -15.22
C VAL A 63 -14.47 15.35 -15.16
N ALA A 64 -13.48 14.56 -15.61
CA ALA A 64 -13.55 13.10 -15.55
C ALA A 64 -13.52 12.56 -14.11
N SER A 65 -12.67 13.12 -13.24
CA SER A 65 -12.59 12.72 -11.83
C SER A 65 -13.86 13.10 -11.06
N VAL A 66 -14.45 14.27 -11.32
CA VAL A 66 -15.75 14.68 -10.75
C VAL A 66 -16.88 13.75 -11.22
N LEU A 67 -16.88 13.33 -12.49
CA LEU A 67 -17.87 12.37 -13.02
C LEU A 67 -17.74 10.98 -12.38
N VAL A 68 -16.52 10.49 -12.19
CA VAL A 68 -16.25 9.22 -11.50
C VAL A 68 -16.65 9.29 -10.02
N LEU A 69 -16.31 10.39 -9.33
CA LEU A 69 -16.74 10.62 -7.94
C LEU A 69 -18.27 10.73 -7.83
N ALA A 70 -18.92 11.42 -8.78
CA ALA A 70 -20.37 11.54 -8.82
C ALA A 70 -21.03 10.17 -9.06
N LEU A 71 -20.48 9.34 -9.95
CA LEU A 71 -20.94 7.97 -10.18
C LEU A 71 -20.74 7.06 -8.95
N LEU A 72 -19.61 7.19 -8.25
CA LEU A 72 -19.33 6.49 -6.99
C LEU A 72 -20.29 6.90 -5.86
N ALA A 73 -20.61 8.20 -5.77
CA ALA A 73 -21.51 8.75 -4.76
C ALA A 73 -22.99 8.39 -5.01
N MET A 74 -23.42 8.27 -6.27
CA MET A 74 -24.80 7.97 -6.64
C MET A 74 -25.17 6.48 -6.53
N ALA A 75 -24.20 5.57 -6.52
CA ALA A 75 -24.47 4.13 -6.63
C ALA A 75 -24.70 3.40 -5.30
N GLY A 76 -24.25 3.93 -4.15
CA GLY A 76 -24.19 3.14 -2.90
C GLY A 76 -23.29 1.89 -2.98
N GLY A 77 -22.68 1.61 -4.15
CA GLY A 77 -21.82 0.46 -4.44
C GLY A 77 -20.34 0.69 -4.11
N GLY A 78 -19.97 1.86 -3.58
CA GLY A 78 -18.59 2.13 -3.15
C GLY A 78 -18.11 1.16 -2.07
N VAL A 79 -18.99 0.71 -1.17
CA VAL A 79 -18.66 -0.29 -0.14
C VAL A 79 -18.38 -1.66 -0.76
N ALA A 80 -19.23 -2.09 -1.70
CA ALA A 80 -19.06 -3.38 -2.38
C ALA A 80 -17.78 -3.41 -3.22
N ALA A 81 -17.47 -2.33 -3.95
CA ALA A 81 -16.24 -2.20 -4.71
C ALA A 81 -15.01 -2.20 -3.80
N ALA A 82 -15.02 -1.46 -2.69
CA ALA A 82 -13.88 -1.42 -1.76
C ALA A 82 -13.54 -2.82 -1.19
N SER A 83 -14.56 -3.63 -0.88
CA SER A 83 -14.41 -4.99 -0.37
C SER A 83 -14.23 -6.07 -1.44
N SER A 84 -14.28 -5.71 -2.73
CA SER A 84 -14.19 -6.68 -3.82
C SER A 84 -12.78 -7.29 -3.92
N LEU A 85 -12.74 -8.59 -4.20
CA LEU A 85 -11.52 -9.35 -4.41
C LEU A 85 -11.22 -9.49 -5.92
N PRO A 86 -9.96 -9.74 -6.30
CA PRO A 86 -9.62 -10.11 -7.67
C PRO A 86 -10.53 -11.20 -8.22
N GLY A 87 -11.12 -10.95 -9.40
CA GLY A 87 -12.10 -11.84 -10.05
C GLY A 87 -13.56 -11.55 -9.72
N ASP A 88 -13.87 -10.72 -8.71
CA ASP A 88 -15.23 -10.25 -8.48
C ASP A 88 -15.62 -9.15 -9.50
N PRO A 89 -16.90 -9.04 -9.92
CA PRO A 89 -17.32 -8.09 -10.95
C PRO A 89 -17.11 -6.62 -10.56
N ALA A 90 -17.17 -6.29 -9.26
CA ALA A 90 -16.95 -4.93 -8.76
C ALA A 90 -15.46 -4.54 -8.68
N PHE A 91 -14.54 -5.48 -8.91
CA PHE A 91 -13.10 -5.25 -8.79
C PHE A 91 -12.55 -4.26 -9.82
N ALA A 92 -13.13 -4.24 -11.03
CA ALA A 92 -12.77 -3.25 -12.05
C ALA A 92 -13.02 -1.81 -11.56
N LEU A 93 -14.09 -1.60 -10.78
CA LEU A 93 -14.40 -0.29 -10.21
C LEU A 93 -13.42 0.07 -9.08
N LYS A 94 -13.01 -0.90 -8.24
CA LYS A 94 -11.95 -0.72 -7.24
C LYS A 94 -10.65 -0.27 -7.89
N ARG A 95 -10.24 -0.94 -8.96
CA ARG A 95 -9.04 -0.60 -9.74
C ARG A 95 -9.13 0.81 -10.33
N ALA A 96 -10.26 1.16 -10.94
CA ALA A 96 -10.45 2.51 -11.48
C ALA A 96 -10.37 3.60 -10.40
N ALA A 97 -10.92 3.34 -9.21
CA ALA A 97 -10.79 4.26 -8.07
C ALA A 97 -9.34 4.41 -7.61
N GLU A 98 -8.60 3.30 -7.52
CA GLU A 98 -7.17 3.29 -7.16
C GLU A 98 -6.29 4.02 -8.19
N ASP A 99 -6.59 3.90 -9.49
CA ASP A 99 -5.90 4.64 -10.54
C ASP A 99 -6.14 6.15 -10.42
N VAL A 100 -7.36 6.56 -10.02
CA VAL A 100 -7.67 7.97 -9.72
C VAL A 100 -6.92 8.46 -8.49
N GLU A 101 -6.82 7.67 -7.42
CA GLU A 101 -6.02 8.01 -6.23
C GLU A 101 -4.55 8.26 -6.60
N VAL A 102 -3.96 7.40 -7.43
CA VAL A 102 -2.57 7.57 -7.92
C VAL A 102 -2.43 8.78 -8.85
N ALA A 103 -3.44 9.07 -9.67
CA ALA A 103 -3.44 10.23 -10.57
C ALA A 103 -3.56 11.56 -9.82
N LEU A 104 -4.26 11.59 -8.69
CA LEU A 104 -4.43 12.76 -7.83
C LEU A 104 -3.24 13.01 -6.89
N ALA A 105 -2.30 12.07 -6.76
CA ALA A 105 -1.07 12.28 -6.02
C ALA A 105 -0.21 13.36 -6.69
N TRP A 106 -0.01 14.47 -5.98
CA TRP A 106 0.62 15.70 -6.48
C TRP A 106 2.12 15.57 -6.74
N ASP A 107 2.80 14.72 -5.98
CA ASP A 107 4.25 14.52 -6.06
C ASP A 107 4.61 13.02 -6.03
N ASP A 108 5.86 12.71 -6.38
CA ASP A 108 6.33 11.33 -6.50
C ASP A 108 6.41 10.60 -5.14
N ILE A 109 6.62 11.30 -4.02
CA ILE A 109 6.63 10.70 -2.68
C ILE A 109 5.21 10.29 -2.29
N SER A 110 4.23 11.20 -2.45
CA SER A 110 2.82 10.87 -2.21
C SER A 110 2.34 9.74 -3.12
N ARG A 111 2.80 9.71 -4.37
CA ARG A 111 2.49 8.64 -5.32
C ARG A 111 3.08 7.30 -4.88
N LEU A 112 4.32 7.28 -4.39
CA LEU A 112 4.95 6.10 -3.82
C LEU A 112 4.13 5.57 -2.64
N ASP A 113 3.73 6.44 -1.71
CA ASP A 113 2.93 6.05 -0.55
C ASP A 113 1.59 5.42 -0.93
N THR A 114 0.89 6.00 -1.91
CA THR A 114 -0.36 5.43 -2.44
C THR A 114 -0.15 4.04 -3.03
N VAL A 115 0.90 3.86 -3.84
CA VAL A 115 1.17 2.56 -4.48
C VAL A 115 1.64 1.51 -3.46
N VAL A 116 2.41 1.90 -2.44
CA VAL A 116 2.76 1.03 -1.31
C VAL A 116 1.50 0.52 -0.63
N MET A 117 0.57 1.41 -0.28
CA MET A 117 -0.71 1.02 0.34
C MET A 117 -1.53 0.08 -0.56
N GLN A 118 -1.61 0.36 -1.86
CA GLN A 118 -2.34 -0.48 -2.82
C GLN A 118 -1.71 -1.87 -2.93
N SER A 119 -0.38 -1.97 -3.00
CA SER A 119 0.31 -3.27 -3.05
C SER A 119 0.09 -4.08 -1.76
N GLY A 120 0.07 -3.44 -0.59
CA GLY A 120 -0.29 -4.09 0.68
C GLY A 120 -1.73 -4.63 0.69
N ARG A 121 -2.69 -3.87 0.13
CA ARG A 121 -4.08 -4.35 -0.04
C ARG A 121 -4.14 -5.56 -0.97
N ARG A 122 -3.36 -5.59 -2.06
CA ARG A 122 -3.32 -6.74 -2.97
C ARG A 122 -2.75 -7.99 -2.33
N LEU A 123 -1.79 -7.84 -1.43
CA LEU A 123 -1.28 -8.96 -0.63
C LEU A 123 -2.35 -9.52 0.31
N VAL A 124 -3.12 -8.65 0.96
CA VAL A 124 -4.28 -9.08 1.79
C VAL A 124 -5.34 -9.79 0.95
N ASP A 125 -5.65 -9.28 -0.25
CA ASP A 125 -6.60 -9.93 -1.16
C ASP A 125 -6.11 -11.32 -1.59
N LEU A 126 -4.81 -11.45 -1.88
CA LEU A 126 -4.16 -12.71 -2.23
C LEU A 126 -4.23 -13.71 -1.06
N GLU A 127 -3.88 -13.31 0.15
CA GLU A 127 -4.01 -14.15 1.35
C GLU A 127 -5.47 -14.57 1.61
N THR A 128 -6.41 -13.64 1.40
CA THR A 128 -7.84 -13.90 1.57
C THR A 128 -8.34 -14.94 0.57
N LEU A 129 -7.93 -14.84 -0.69
CA LEU A 129 -8.29 -15.81 -1.73
C LEU A 129 -7.58 -17.15 -1.54
N ALA A 130 -6.32 -17.15 -1.10
CA ALA A 130 -5.61 -18.36 -0.71
C ALA A 130 -6.34 -19.13 0.40
N ALA A 131 -6.91 -18.42 1.38
CA ALA A 131 -7.65 -19.04 2.48
C ALA A 131 -9.06 -19.50 2.10
N ARG A 132 -9.75 -18.80 1.17
CA ARG A 132 -11.18 -19.01 0.92
C ARG A 132 -11.52 -19.66 -0.42
N ARG A 133 -10.71 -19.44 -1.46
CA ARG A 133 -10.97 -19.79 -2.86
C ARG A 133 -9.65 -20.07 -3.59
N SER A 134 -9.05 -21.24 -3.34
CA SER A 134 -7.73 -21.62 -3.90
C SER A 134 -7.66 -21.54 -5.43
N SER A 135 -8.77 -21.80 -6.13
CA SER A 135 -8.86 -21.67 -7.60
C SER A 135 -8.72 -20.23 -8.12
N ALA A 136 -8.94 -19.21 -7.29
CA ALA A 136 -8.82 -17.79 -7.66
C ALA A 136 -7.44 -17.18 -7.29
N VAL A 137 -6.55 -17.98 -6.69
CA VAL A 137 -5.21 -17.52 -6.25
C VAL A 137 -4.36 -17.04 -7.42
N ALA A 138 -4.48 -17.67 -8.59
CA ALA A 138 -3.73 -17.24 -9.78
C ALA A 138 -4.06 -15.79 -10.17
N VAL A 139 -5.35 -15.45 -10.24
CA VAL A 139 -5.81 -14.08 -10.56
C VAL A 139 -5.32 -13.08 -9.50
N ALA A 140 -5.40 -13.44 -8.22
CA ALA A 140 -4.92 -12.60 -7.14
C ALA A 140 -3.40 -12.38 -7.17
N THR A 141 -2.66 -13.41 -7.57
CA THR A 141 -1.20 -13.35 -7.72
C THR A 141 -0.83 -12.41 -8.85
N ASP A 142 -1.50 -12.49 -10.00
CA ASP A 142 -1.26 -11.59 -11.13
C ASP A 142 -1.57 -10.12 -10.77
N GLU A 143 -2.63 -9.90 -9.99
CA GLU A 143 -2.97 -8.58 -9.45
C GLU A 143 -1.92 -8.04 -8.48
N TYR A 144 -1.37 -8.90 -7.61
CA TYR A 144 -0.26 -8.55 -6.73
C TYR A 144 1.01 -8.22 -7.55
N LEU A 145 1.36 -9.03 -8.54
CA LEU A 145 2.52 -8.81 -9.42
C LEU A 145 2.42 -7.46 -10.15
N ALA A 146 1.24 -7.12 -10.66
CA ALA A 146 1.00 -5.82 -11.27
C ALA A 146 1.18 -4.67 -10.26
N ALA A 147 0.75 -4.84 -9.01
CA ALA A 147 0.94 -3.84 -7.97
C ALA A 147 2.41 -3.69 -7.57
N ALA A 148 3.16 -4.79 -7.45
CA ALA A 148 4.59 -4.78 -7.16
C ALA A 148 5.40 -4.10 -8.28
N SER A 149 5.04 -4.29 -9.55
CA SER A 149 5.67 -3.58 -10.67
C SER A 149 5.42 -2.05 -10.63
N ARG A 150 4.20 -1.62 -10.28
CA ARG A 150 3.91 -0.19 -10.07
C ARG A 150 4.72 0.35 -8.88
N PHE A 151 4.86 -0.43 -7.81
CA PHE A 151 5.66 -0.07 -6.64
C PHE A 151 7.12 0.11 -7.02
N GLU A 152 7.73 -0.83 -7.75
CA GLU A 152 9.10 -0.69 -8.25
C GLU A 152 9.30 0.59 -9.08
N THR A 153 8.34 0.88 -9.97
CA THR A 153 8.36 2.08 -10.79
C THR A 153 8.33 3.34 -9.94
N ALA A 154 7.50 3.38 -8.89
CA ALA A 154 7.41 4.52 -7.98
C ALA A 154 8.68 4.70 -7.15
N VAL A 155 9.28 3.62 -6.64
CA VAL A 155 10.58 3.64 -5.94
C VAL A 155 11.65 4.23 -6.84
N THR A 156 11.68 3.81 -8.10
CA THR A 156 12.65 4.32 -9.10
C THR A 156 12.54 5.82 -9.29
N ARG A 157 11.31 6.35 -9.39
CA ARG A 157 11.08 7.80 -9.53
C ARG A 157 11.52 8.56 -8.29
N VAL A 158 11.14 8.10 -7.10
CA VAL A 158 11.54 8.74 -5.84
C VAL A 158 13.06 8.69 -5.66
N ALA A 159 13.72 7.59 -5.99
CA ALA A 159 15.18 7.48 -5.92
C ALA A 159 15.91 8.44 -6.87
N ALA A 160 15.29 8.83 -7.99
CA ALA A 160 15.83 9.80 -8.94
C ALA A 160 15.64 11.26 -8.49
N LEU A 161 14.86 11.53 -7.44
CA LEU A 161 14.73 12.88 -6.88
C LEU A 161 16.04 13.33 -6.22
N ALA A 162 16.20 14.66 -6.14
CA ALA A 162 17.29 15.26 -5.38
C ALA A 162 17.32 14.75 -3.94
N ALA A 163 18.52 14.49 -3.43
CA ALA A 163 18.71 13.98 -2.07
C ALA A 163 18.08 14.94 -1.05
N SER A 164 17.21 14.40 -0.21
CA SER A 164 16.52 15.14 0.84
C SER A 164 16.04 14.17 1.92
N ALA A 165 15.87 14.66 3.14
CA ALA A 165 15.36 13.84 4.24
C ALA A 165 13.98 13.22 3.94
N ALA A 166 13.11 13.94 3.23
CA ALA A 166 11.79 13.44 2.84
C ALA A 166 11.88 12.27 1.85
N ARG A 167 12.78 12.37 0.86
CA ARG A 167 13.05 11.29 -0.09
C ARG A 167 13.56 10.05 0.63
N ASP A 168 14.53 10.21 1.52
CA ASP A 168 15.15 9.08 2.22
C ASP A 168 14.17 8.42 3.21
N ALA A 169 13.34 9.21 3.89
CA ALA A 169 12.26 8.69 4.72
C ALA A 169 11.20 7.93 3.91
N ALA A 170 10.87 8.38 2.70
CA ALA A 170 9.95 7.68 1.80
C ALA A 170 10.53 6.33 1.33
N LEU A 171 11.81 6.30 0.95
CA LEU A 171 12.50 5.07 0.54
C LEU A 171 12.65 4.08 1.70
N ALA A 172 12.92 4.55 2.92
CA ALA A 172 12.98 3.70 4.11
C ALA A 172 11.61 3.06 4.43
N ARG A 173 10.51 3.82 4.29
CA ARG A 173 9.14 3.28 4.45
C ARG A 173 8.82 2.24 3.37
N ALA A 174 9.20 2.51 2.13
CA ALA A 174 9.08 1.56 1.02
C ALA A 174 9.87 0.27 1.29
N GLU A 175 11.10 0.38 1.77
CA GLU A 175 11.91 -0.79 2.13
C GLU A 175 11.25 -1.60 3.24
N ALA A 176 10.80 -0.96 4.32
CA ALA A 176 10.11 -1.65 5.42
C ALA A 176 8.84 -2.36 4.95
N ALA A 177 8.01 -1.70 4.14
CA ALA A 177 6.83 -2.32 3.53
C ALA A 177 7.21 -3.49 2.62
N SER A 178 8.30 -3.36 1.88
CA SER A 178 8.74 -4.42 0.97
C SER A 178 9.23 -5.68 1.69
N ALA A 179 9.90 -5.50 2.84
CA ALA A 179 10.33 -6.58 3.71
C ALA A 179 9.13 -7.29 4.36
N ASP A 180 8.11 -6.55 4.82
CA ASP A 180 6.86 -7.12 5.32
C ASP A 180 6.17 -7.99 4.25
N HIS A 181 6.05 -7.47 3.03
CA HIS A 181 5.44 -8.22 1.93
C HIS A 181 6.20 -9.51 1.62
N LEU A 182 7.54 -9.46 1.62
CA LEU A 182 8.37 -10.63 1.39
C LEU A 182 8.14 -11.71 2.45
N ALA A 183 8.14 -11.33 3.72
CA ALA A 183 7.91 -12.25 4.84
C ALA A 183 6.53 -12.93 4.74
N ARG A 184 5.50 -12.14 4.38
CA ARG A 184 4.13 -12.63 4.21
C ARG A 184 3.97 -13.55 3.00
N LEU A 185 4.60 -13.22 1.86
CA LEU A 185 4.62 -14.09 0.68
C LEU A 185 5.32 -15.42 0.96
N GLN A 186 6.45 -15.39 1.68
CA GLN A 186 7.16 -16.60 2.10
C GLN A 186 6.28 -17.46 3.03
N ALA A 187 5.62 -16.84 4.00
CA ALA A 187 4.66 -17.54 4.86
C ALA A 187 3.44 -18.07 4.07
N LEU A 188 3.05 -17.42 2.98
CA LEU A 188 1.96 -17.90 2.11
C LEU A 188 2.40 -19.10 1.26
N ALA A 189 3.64 -19.10 0.77
CA ALA A 189 4.21 -20.17 -0.05
C ALA A 189 4.17 -21.53 0.66
N THR A 190 4.41 -21.56 1.98
CA THR A 190 4.40 -22.80 2.78
C THR A 190 3.01 -23.41 2.99
N ARG A 191 1.94 -22.65 2.72
CA ARG A 191 0.55 -23.04 2.99
C ARG A 191 -0.23 -23.38 1.72
N LEU A 192 0.32 -23.09 0.55
CA LEU A 192 -0.38 -23.23 -0.73
C LEU A 192 -0.05 -24.56 -1.42
N PRO A 193 -1.04 -25.15 -2.14
CA PRO A 193 -0.81 -26.34 -2.95
C PRO A 193 0.13 -26.04 -4.13
N ASP A 194 0.78 -27.09 -4.65
CA ASP A 194 1.80 -26.99 -5.72
C ASP A 194 1.34 -26.18 -6.94
N ALA A 195 0.07 -26.29 -7.32
CA ALA A 195 -0.53 -25.56 -8.42
C ALA A 195 -0.42 -24.01 -8.29
N ALA A 196 -0.32 -23.49 -7.07
CA ALA A 196 -0.18 -22.05 -6.80
C ALA A 196 1.26 -21.61 -6.48
N GLN A 197 2.18 -22.55 -6.21
CA GLN A 197 3.55 -22.24 -5.77
C GLN A 197 4.32 -21.42 -6.81
N HIS A 198 4.21 -21.77 -8.10
CA HIS A 198 4.92 -21.05 -9.16
C HIS A 198 4.51 -19.57 -9.24
N GLY A 199 3.23 -19.26 -9.00
CA GLY A 199 2.75 -17.88 -8.95
C GLY A 199 3.39 -17.10 -7.80
N ILE A 200 3.37 -17.69 -6.59
CA ILE A 200 3.92 -17.06 -5.40
C ILE A 200 5.44 -16.90 -5.48
N GLN A 201 6.13 -17.88 -6.07
CA GLN A 201 7.58 -17.80 -6.24
C GLN A 201 7.98 -16.60 -7.13
N ARG A 202 7.26 -16.37 -8.24
CA ARG A 202 7.43 -15.15 -9.03
C ARG A 202 7.14 -13.89 -8.24
N ALA A 203 6.11 -13.90 -7.39
CA ALA A 203 5.79 -12.75 -6.53
C ALA A 203 6.92 -12.46 -5.52
N ILE A 204 7.54 -13.49 -4.95
CA ILE A 204 8.71 -13.37 -4.07
C ILE A 204 9.89 -12.75 -4.82
N GLU A 205 10.21 -13.24 -6.02
CA GLU A 205 11.32 -12.72 -6.84
C GLU A 205 11.15 -11.25 -7.19
N VAL A 206 9.95 -10.86 -7.66
CA VAL A 206 9.63 -9.45 -7.95
C VAL A 206 9.75 -8.61 -6.68
N GLN A 207 9.25 -9.11 -5.55
CA GLN A 207 9.31 -8.38 -4.28
C GLN A 207 10.73 -8.20 -3.75
N GLN A 208 11.60 -9.19 -3.94
CA GLN A 208 13.03 -9.08 -3.62
C GLN A 208 13.72 -8.00 -4.47
N ALA A 209 13.37 -7.89 -5.75
CA ALA A 209 13.88 -6.83 -6.62
C ALA A 209 13.45 -5.44 -6.14
N VAL A 210 12.19 -5.28 -5.74
CA VAL A 210 11.68 -4.03 -5.14
C VAL A 210 12.44 -3.69 -3.86
N HIS A 211 12.62 -4.67 -2.97
CA HIS A 211 13.32 -4.49 -1.70
C HIS A 211 14.76 -4.02 -1.91
N GLY A 212 15.54 -4.74 -2.75
CA GLY A 212 16.93 -4.37 -3.06
C GLY A 212 17.04 -2.96 -3.64
N LYS A 213 16.15 -2.60 -4.58
CA LYS A 213 16.15 -1.27 -5.22
C LYS A 213 15.87 -0.13 -4.23
N SER A 214 14.96 -0.35 -3.28
CA SER A 214 14.68 0.62 -2.22
C SER A 214 15.83 0.76 -1.21
N ALA A 215 16.56 -0.33 -0.95
CA ALA A 215 17.70 -0.35 -0.04
C ALA A 215 18.94 0.34 -0.64
N ASP A 216 19.22 0.10 -1.92
CA ASP A 216 20.44 0.56 -2.63
C ASP A 216 20.34 1.96 -3.26
N ALA A 217 19.30 2.73 -2.94
CA ALA A 217 19.11 4.05 -3.53
C ALA A 217 20.34 4.99 -3.31
N PRO A 218 20.89 5.62 -4.38
CA PRO A 218 22.09 6.44 -4.30
C PRO A 218 21.92 7.62 -3.33
N GLY A 219 22.87 7.80 -2.41
CA GLY A 219 22.84 8.88 -1.41
C GLY A 219 22.36 8.47 -0.02
N ARG A 220 21.88 7.23 0.18
CA ARG A 220 21.44 6.72 1.49
C ARG A 220 22.57 6.21 2.40
N ARG A 221 23.72 5.84 1.83
CA ARG A 221 24.88 5.27 2.57
C ARG A 221 25.68 6.33 3.36
N GLY A 222 24.99 7.19 4.11
CA GLY A 222 25.57 8.31 4.86
C GLY A 222 25.17 8.40 6.33
N SER A 223 24.42 7.46 6.90
CA SER A 223 24.12 7.47 8.33
C SER A 223 24.16 6.07 8.94
N PRO A 224 25.29 5.67 9.54
CA PRO A 224 25.28 4.63 10.55
C PRO A 224 24.41 5.15 11.71
N LEU A 225 23.28 4.50 11.98
CA LEU A 225 22.66 4.57 13.30
C LEU A 225 23.69 4.03 14.29
N ALA A 226 24.40 4.93 14.95
CA ALA A 226 25.27 4.58 16.06
C ALA A 226 24.43 3.88 17.14
N PRO A 227 24.88 2.74 17.69
CA PRO A 227 24.20 2.11 18.80
C PRO A 227 24.25 3.02 20.02
N THR A 228 23.08 3.21 20.63
CA THR A 228 22.79 3.74 21.95
C THR A 228 23.95 3.63 22.94
N ILE A 229 24.53 4.77 23.34
CA ILE A 229 25.19 4.90 24.64
C ILE A 229 24.22 5.65 25.55
N ALA A 230 23.45 4.90 26.34
CA ALA A 230 22.74 5.44 27.47
C ALA A 230 23.76 5.79 28.57
N PRO A 231 23.62 6.93 29.28
CA PRO A 231 24.53 7.28 30.37
C PRO A 231 24.34 6.37 31.58
N ALA A 232 25.46 5.91 32.13
CA ALA A 232 25.53 5.07 33.32
C ALA A 232 24.85 5.76 34.52
N ARG A 233 23.95 5.02 35.17
CA ARG A 233 23.36 5.37 36.47
C ARG A 233 24.21 4.74 37.57
N PRO A 234 24.70 5.49 38.58
CA PRO A 234 25.45 4.90 39.69
C PRO A 234 24.49 4.21 40.66
N SER A 235 24.69 2.92 40.88
CA SER A 235 23.97 2.12 41.88
C SER A 235 24.76 2.13 43.20
N THR A 236 24.22 2.80 44.20
CA THR A 236 24.69 2.81 45.59
C THR A 236 24.00 1.71 46.41
N GLY A 237 24.80 0.70 46.82
CA GLY A 237 24.64 -0.15 48.02
C GLY A 237 23.66 -1.36 47.97
N PRO A 238 23.69 -2.28 48.96
CA PRO A 238 24.68 -2.52 50.03
C PRO A 238 25.18 -3.99 50.14
N ALA A 239 26.20 -4.19 50.99
CA ALA A 239 26.79 -5.47 51.46
C ALA A 239 25.73 -6.39 52.12
N THR A 240 25.84 -7.73 52.21
CA THR A 240 26.87 -8.60 52.86
C THR A 240 26.40 -10.09 52.68
N PRO A 241 26.97 -11.10 53.34
CA PRO A 241 28.16 -11.91 53.04
C PRO A 241 27.83 -13.33 52.53
N SER A 242 28.81 -14.05 52.00
CA SER A 242 28.75 -15.51 51.98
C SER A 242 30.14 -16.10 52.16
N GLY A 243 30.34 -16.66 53.34
CA GLY A 243 31.50 -17.47 53.67
C GLY A 243 31.47 -18.80 52.95
N ARG A 244 32.66 -19.27 52.58
CA ARG A 244 32.92 -20.70 52.39
C ARG A 244 34.41 -20.93 52.64
N GLY A 245 34.69 -21.59 53.76
CA GLY A 245 36.01 -22.09 54.09
C GLY A 245 36.39 -23.30 53.23
N GLY A 246 37.70 -23.47 53.08
CA GLY A 246 38.36 -24.65 52.52
C GLY A 246 39.87 -24.54 52.78
N PRO A 247 40.53 -25.56 53.35
CA PRO A 247 41.79 -25.42 54.11
C PRO A 247 43.06 -25.53 53.25
N PRO A 248 44.24 -25.12 53.79
CA PRO A 248 45.52 -25.15 53.10
C PRO A 248 46.18 -26.53 53.20
N SER A 249 46.78 -27.01 52.11
CA SER A 249 47.69 -28.15 52.12
C SER A 249 49.03 -27.73 51.50
N GLY A 250 49.98 -27.42 52.37
CA GLY A 250 51.38 -27.14 52.03
C GLY A 250 52.24 -28.36 52.31
N VAL A 251 53.05 -28.72 51.31
CA VAL A 251 53.99 -29.85 51.27
C VAL A 251 55.33 -29.47 51.93
N PRO A 252 56.14 -30.44 52.45
CA PRO A 252 57.22 -30.20 53.42
C PRO A 252 58.63 -30.22 52.81
N GLY A 253 59.60 -29.69 53.57
CA GLY A 253 61.04 -29.96 53.44
C GLY A 253 61.91 -28.85 54.05
N ARG A 254 62.54 -29.05 55.23
CA ARG A 254 63.88 -29.64 55.50
C ARG A 254 65.03 -28.61 55.32
N PRO A 255 66.21 -28.79 55.95
CA PRO A 255 66.59 -29.50 57.17
C PRO A 255 66.92 -28.56 58.35
#